data_AF-A0A172WJ36-F1
#
_entry.id   AF-A0A172WJ36-F1
#
_cell.length_a   1.000
_cell.length_b   1.000
_cell.length_c   1.000
_cell.angle_alpha   90.00
_cell.angle_beta   90.00
_cell.angle_gamma   90.00
#
_symmetry.space_group_name_H-M   'P 1'
#
loop_
_entity.id
_entity.type
_entity.pdbx_description
1 polymer ?
#
loop_
_entity_poly.entity_id
_entity_poly.type
_entity_poly.pdbx_seq_one_letter_code
_entity_poly.pdbx_strand_id
1 'polypeptide(L)'
;MDNQCRWENPIHPTSLAPLLQKLVDSADQNTVIIFDGLEYLILENRFESIFKFLTTLKDKRILIGATLIVMLDPAAIKEKHLKLLEREFKWLDTKNKG
;
A
#
# COMPACT_ATOMS: atom_id res chain seq x y z
N MET A 1 6.15 -27.26 19.42
CA MET A 1 6.62 -25.86 19.30
C MET A 1 5.56 -25.16 18.50
N ASP A 2 4.71 -24.42 19.20
CA ASP A 2 3.48 -23.90 18.65
C ASP A 2 3.81 -22.64 17.85
N ASN A 3 3.77 -22.75 16.53
CA ASN A 3 3.82 -21.60 15.63
C ASN A 3 2.49 -20.84 15.70
N GLN A 4 2.25 -20.16 16.82
CA GLN A 4 1.28 -19.08 16.84
C GLN A 4 1.96 -17.84 16.23
N CYS A 5 1.67 -17.57 14.96
CA CYS A 5 1.76 -16.20 14.43
C CYS A 5 0.73 -15.36 15.20
N ARG A 6 1.16 -14.85 16.35
CA ARG A 6 0.36 -13.95 17.17
C ARG A 6 0.37 -12.61 16.45
N TRP A 7 -0.75 -12.24 15.83
CA TRP A 7 -0.97 -10.88 15.34
C TRP A 7 -1.10 -9.96 16.56
N GLU A 8 0.03 -9.58 17.15
CA GLU A 8 0.04 -8.61 18.23
C GLU A 8 -0.36 -7.24 17.66
N ASN A 9 -1.61 -6.87 17.96
CA ASN A 9 -2.23 -5.58 17.64
C ASN A 9 -2.69 -5.45 16.17
N PRO A 10 -3.81 -6.10 15.80
CA PRO A 10 -4.42 -5.93 14.47
C PRO A 10 -4.88 -4.48 14.32
N ILE A 11 -4.24 -3.75 13.41
CA ILE A 11 -4.74 -2.45 12.99
C ILE A 11 -5.90 -2.72 12.05
N HIS A 12 -7.08 -2.17 12.36
CA HIS A 12 -8.22 -2.25 11.45
C HIS A 12 -7.83 -1.69 10.08
N PRO A 13 -8.17 -2.36 8.96
CA PRO A 13 -7.80 -1.93 7.61
C PRO A 13 -8.33 -0.52 7.25
N THR A 14 -9.35 -0.05 7.96
CA THR A 14 -9.94 1.29 7.84
C THR A 14 -9.13 2.38 8.56
N SER A 15 -8.24 2.01 9.48
CA SER A 15 -7.43 2.95 10.27
C SER A 15 -6.12 3.31 9.54
N LEU A 16 -6.25 4.06 8.45
CA LEU A 16 -5.13 4.44 7.57
C LEU A 16 -4.04 5.25 8.27
N ALA A 17 -4.39 6.16 9.19
CA ALA A 17 -3.41 7.00 9.87
C ALA A 17 -2.51 6.23 10.85
N PRO A 18 -3.04 5.39 11.77
CA PRO A 18 -2.22 4.52 12.60
C PRO A 18 -1.37 3.53 11.79
N LEU A 19 -1.92 2.99 10.70
CA LEU A 19 -1.19 2.09 9.81
C LEU A 19 0.01 2.80 9.17
N LEU A 20 -0.20 4.01 8.67
CA LEU A 20 0.86 4.84 8.08
C LEU A 20 1.99 5.07 9.07
N GLN A 21 1.63 5.49 10.29
CA GLN A 21 2.61 5.81 11.32
C GLN A 21 3.43 4.57 11.70
N LYS A 22 2.78 3.43 11.93
CA LYS A 22 3.47 2.18 12.26
C LYS A 22 4.40 1.73 11.15
N LEU A 23 3.97 1.81 9.89
CA LEU A 23 4.82 1.47 8.74
C LEU A 23 6.07 2.35 8.68
N VAL A 24 5.90 3.66 8.86
CA VAL A 24 6.99 4.64 8.82
C VAL A 24 7.96 4.46 9.99
N ASP A 25 7.44 4.22 11.19
CA ASP A 25 8.27 4.04 12.39
C ASP A 25 9.07 2.74 12.36
N SER A 26 8.54 1.71 11.69
CA SER A 26 9.20 0.40 11.57
C SER A 26 10.12 0.26 10.36
N ALA A 27 10.06 1.20 9.40
CA ALA A 27 10.76 1.08 8.15
C ALA A 27 12.14 1.75 8.18
N ASP A 28 13.09 1.12 7.48
CA ASP A 28 14.42 1.65 7.18
C ASP A 28 14.71 1.57 5.67
N GLN A 29 15.93 1.93 5.28
CA GLN A 29 16.40 1.91 3.90
C GLN A 29 16.38 0.53 3.22
N ASN A 30 16.32 -0.56 3.99
CA ASN A 30 16.27 -1.94 3.48
C ASN A 30 14.86 -2.54 3.54
N THR A 31 13.89 -1.77 4.04
CA THR A 31 12.52 -2.24 4.22
C THR A 31 11.75 -2.19 2.90
N VAL A 32 11.12 -3.32 2.56
CA VAL A 32 10.17 -3.41 1.43
C VAL A 32 8.75 -3.53 1.99
N ILE A 33 7.92 -2.53 1.70
CA ILE A 33 6.51 -2.50 2.06
C ILE A 33 5.71 -2.98 0.86
N ILE A 34 4.94 -4.06 1.05
CA ILE A 34 4.08 -4.63 0.02
C ILE A 34 2.63 -4.46 0.46
N PHE A 35 1.84 -3.74 -0.34
CA PHE A 35 0.39 -3.69 -0.22
C PHE A 35 -0.24 -4.65 -1.22
N ASP A 36 -0.93 -5.66 -0.71
CA ASP A 36 -1.76 -6.57 -1.48
C ASP A 36 -3.25 -6.31 -1.22
N GLY A 37 -4.09 -6.46 -2.23
CA GLY A 37 -5.53 -6.26 -2.12
C GLY A 37 -5.96 -4.80 -1.93
N LEU A 38 -5.36 -3.87 -2.69
CA LEU A 38 -5.75 -2.46 -2.66
C LEU A 38 -7.26 -2.25 -2.94
N GLU A 39 -7.85 -3.13 -3.73
CA GLU A 39 -9.28 -3.18 -4.07
C GLU A 39 -10.14 -3.24 -2.82
N TYR A 40 -9.76 -4.09 -1.87
CA TYR A 40 -10.49 -4.27 -0.63
C TYR A 40 -10.44 -2.99 0.21
N LEU A 41 -9.27 -2.34 0.28
CA LEU A 41 -9.13 -1.07 0.97
C LEU A 41 -9.97 0.03 0.30
N ILE A 42 -10.08 0.04 -1.02
CA ILE A 42 -10.93 0.96 -1.79
C ILE A 42 -12.43 0.60 -1.68
N LEU A 43 -12.76 -0.65 -1.37
CA LEU A 43 -14.13 -1.08 -1.13
C LEU A 43 -14.61 -0.67 0.25
N GLU A 44 -13.77 -0.83 1.26
CA GLU A 44 -14.03 -0.46 2.66
C GLU A 44 -13.90 1.05 2.91
N ASN A 45 -13.10 1.76 2.11
CA ASN A 45 -12.83 3.19 2.25
C ASN A 45 -13.12 3.95 0.96
N ARG A 46 -13.35 5.25 1.05
CA ARG A 46 -13.37 6.09 -0.16
C ARG A 46 -12.00 6.09 -0.86
N PHE A 47 -12.01 5.99 -2.20
CA PHE A 47 -10.79 6.02 -3.01
C PHE A 47 -9.89 7.23 -2.69
N GLU A 48 -10.47 8.41 -2.46
CA GLU A 48 -9.68 9.60 -2.17
C GLU A 48 -8.87 9.47 -0.86
N SER A 49 -9.38 8.73 0.12
CA SER A 49 -8.67 8.44 1.37
C SER A 49 -7.50 7.50 1.14
N ILE A 50 -7.70 6.44 0.36
CA ILE A 50 -6.65 5.50 -0.02
C ILE A 50 -5.57 6.17 -0.85
N PHE A 51 -5.97 6.99 -1.82
CA PHE A 51 -5.04 7.73 -2.67
C PHE A 51 -4.14 8.67 -1.85
N LYS A 52 -4.74 9.45 -0.94
CA LYS A 52 -3.98 10.31 -0.01
C LYS A 52 -3.04 9.51 0.88
N PHE A 53 -3.48 8.37 1.38
CA PHE A 53 -2.64 7.48 2.17
C PHE A 53 -1.42 7.00 1.39
N LEU A 54 -1.62 6.49 0.16
CA LEU A 54 -0.54 5.99 -0.69
C LEU A 54 0.44 7.12 -1.07
N THR A 55 -0.05 8.31 -1.42
CA THR A 55 0.82 9.46 -1.74
C THR A 55 1.62 9.90 -0.51
N THR A 56 1.01 9.91 0.67
CA THR A 56 1.70 10.27 1.91
C THR A 56 2.77 9.23 2.26
N LEU A 57 2.47 7.95 2.07
CA LEU A 57 3.45 6.86 2.28
C LEU A 57 4.61 6.95 1.28
N LYS A 58 4.33 7.25 0.00
CA LYS A 58 5.35 7.52 -1.01
C LYS A 58 6.28 8.66 -0.59
N ASP A 59 5.72 9.78 -0.13
CA ASP A 59 6.50 10.94 0.29
C ASP A 59 7.37 10.63 1.52
N LYS A 60 6.81 9.94 2.52
CA LYS A 60 7.55 9.54 3.73
C LYS A 60 8.62 8.51 3.43
N ARG A 61 8.37 7.58 2.51
CA ARG A 61 9.35 6.58 2.05
C ARG A 61 10.60 7.23 1.47
N ILE A 62 10.47 8.35 0.75
CA ILE A 62 11.63 9.07 0.20
C ILE A 62 12.61 9.48 1.31
N LEU A 63 12.09 9.87 2.48
CA LEU A 63 12.90 10.25 3.64
C LEU A 63 13.59 9.04 4.31
N ILE A 64 12.97 7.86 4.24
CA ILE A 64 13.43 6.63 4.90
C ILE A 64 14.37 5.81 3.99
N GLY A 65 14.20 5.90 2.67
CA GLY A 65 14.88 5.06 1.69
C GLY A 65 14.21 3.69 1.45
N ALA A 66 13.08 3.40 2.11
CA ALA A 66 12.34 2.14 1.93
C ALA A 66 11.83 1.96 0.49
N THR A 67 11.31 0.78 0.14
CA THR A 67 10.65 0.52 -1.16
C THR A 67 9.17 0.20 -0.94
N LEU A 68 8.28 0.77 -1.77
CA LEU A 68 6.83 0.54 -1.72
C LEU A 68 6.40 -0.15 -3.02
N ILE A 69 5.77 -1.31 -2.88
CA ILE A 69 5.14 -2.07 -3.96
C ILE A 69 3.65 -2.15 -3.63
N VAL A 70 2.81 -1.79 -4.59
CA VAL A 70 1.35 -1.87 -4.47
C VAL A 70 0.85 -2.79 -5.55
N MET A 71 0.21 -3.88 -5.15
CA MET A 71 -0.44 -4.83 -6.03
C MET A 71 -1.92 -4.48 -6.10
N LEU A 72 -2.42 -4.44 -7.33
CA LEU A 72 -3.81 -4.15 -7.61
C LEU A 72 -4.24 -4.83 -8.91
N ASP A 73 -5.50 -5.22 -9.01
CA ASP A 73 -6.18 -5.66 -10.22
C ASP A 73 -6.85 -4.45 -10.90
N PRO A 74 -6.34 -4.01 -12.07
CA PRO A 74 -6.93 -2.90 -12.81
C PRO A 74 -8.40 -3.11 -13.16
N ALA A 75 -8.86 -4.36 -13.31
CA ALA A 75 -10.25 -4.69 -13.63
C ALA A 75 -11.21 -4.39 -12.48
N ALA A 76 -10.72 -4.39 -11.23
CA ALA A 76 -11.50 -4.13 -10.03
C ALA A 76 -11.56 -2.63 -9.67
N ILE A 77 -10.78 -1.78 -10.34
CA ILE A 77 -10.71 -0.33 -10.08
C ILE A 77 -11.38 0.44 -11.21
N LYS A 78 -12.17 1.47 -10.85
CA LYS A 78 -12.77 2.38 -11.84
C LYS A 78 -11.68 3.05 -12.69
N GLU A 79 -11.87 3.12 -14.00
CA GLU A 79 -10.90 3.67 -14.96
C GLU A 79 -10.33 5.04 -14.55
N LYS A 80 -11.18 5.95 -14.06
CA LYS A 80 -10.74 7.26 -13.57
C LYS A 80 -9.76 7.19 -12.39
N HIS A 81 -9.94 6.23 -11.48
CA HIS A 81 -9.08 6.03 -10.31
C HIS A 81 -7.78 5.37 -10.73
N LEU A 82 -7.84 4.43 -11.67
CA LEU A 82 -6.68 3.79 -12.26
C LEU A 82 -5.75 4.81 -12.91
N LYS A 83 -6.29 5.71 -13.76
CA LYS A 83 -5.52 6.81 -14.39
C LYS A 83 -4.85 7.74 -13.37
N LEU A 84 -5.48 7.97 -12.22
CA LEU A 84 -4.88 8.76 -11.14
C LEU A 84 -3.70 8.03 -10.51
N LEU A 85 -3.83 6.72 -10.27
CA LEU A 85 -2.74 5.89 -9.76
C LEU A 85 -1.59 5.80 -10.76
N GLU A 86 -1.87 5.62 -12.05
CA GLU A 86 -0.88 5.63 -13.15
C GLU A 86 -0.08 6.92 -13.25
N ARG A 87 -0.70 8.06 -12.96
CA ARG A 87 0.02 9.34 -12.98
C ARG A 87 0.95 9.49 -11.78
N GLU A 88 0.56 9.00 -10.61
CA GLU A 88 1.34 9.19 -9.38
C GLU A 88 2.36 8.11 -9.10
N PHE A 89 2.11 6.88 -9.54
CA PHE A 89 2.94 5.71 -9.24
C PHE A 89 3.52 5.13 -10.53
N LYS A 90 4.78 4.70 -10.45
CA LYS A 90 5.40 3.95 -11.54
C LYS A 90 4.84 2.53 -11.54
N TRP A 91 4.19 2.14 -12.62
CA TRP A 91 3.71 0.78 -12.81
C TRP A 91 4.88 -0.17 -13.03
N LEU A 92 4.87 -1.27 -12.31
CA LEU A 92 5.74 -2.41 -12.54
C LEU A 92 4.91 -3.46 -13.26
N ASP A 93 5.09 -3.59 -14.57
CA ASP A 93 4.48 -4.69 -15.29
C ASP A 93 5.22 -5.98 -14.90
N THR A 94 4.54 -6.88 -14.21
CA THR A 94 5.09 -8.19 -13.84
C THR A 94 4.90 -9.23 -14.94
N LYS A 95 4.28 -8.85 -16.08
CA LYS A 95 4.24 -9.69 -17.28
C LYS A 95 5.61 -9.73 -17.96
N ASN A 96 6.59 -10.32 -17.28
CA ASN A 96 7.68 -10.98 -17.97
C ASN A 96 7.09 -12.16 -18.75
N LYS A 97 6.82 -11.92 -20.04
CA LYS A 97 6.96 -12.96 -21.05
C LYS A 97 8.47 -13.16 -21.24
N GLY A 98 9.00 -14.24 -20.67
CA GLY A 98 10.38 -14.67 -20.81
C GLY A 98 10.63 -15.92 -20.00
#